data_AF-A0A142XJ79-F1
#
_entry.id   AF-A0A142XJ79-F1
#
_cell.length_a   1.000
_cell.length_b   1.000
_cell.length_c   1.000
_cell.angle_alpha   90.00
_cell.angle_beta   90.00
_cell.angle_gamma   90.00
#
_symmetry.space_group_name_H-M   'P 1'
#
loop_
_entity.id
_entity.type
_entity.pdbx_description
1 polymer ?
#
loop_
_entity_poly.entity_id
_entity_poly.type
_entity_poly.pdbx_seq_one_letter_code
_entity_poly.pdbx_strand_id
1 'polypeptide(L)'
;MIPEFERAPGVTTSMSVVVCRGNFTGSGRISGSMLLVDGNVDLLPTHNMRNSLIRASGEVHLPLNDRPMGCTIESRVKDATSPYRFFEVRDTGLLVADDEEGLVVTGTKPGTPFGTSGIAKGDLIRALDDVGAGHSEWFRKLLRRAVVCQGDCLVTVTPATRPSTSPSSSQHPSNHGSLVAAQT
;
A
#
# COMPACT_ATOMS: atom_id res chain seq x y z
N MET A 1 -1.34 39.18 -10.46
CA MET A 1 -0.37 38.79 -9.43
C MET A 1 -0.86 37.45 -8.89
N ILE A 2 -0.27 36.35 -9.34
CA ILE A 2 -0.68 35.00 -8.94
C ILE A 2 0.05 34.69 -7.63
N PRO A 3 -0.62 34.23 -6.57
CA PRO A 3 0.06 33.91 -5.31
C PRO A 3 1.14 32.87 -5.58
N GLU A 4 2.34 33.18 -5.12
CA GLU A 4 3.50 32.30 -5.12
C GLU A 4 3.19 31.16 -4.14
N PHE A 5 2.47 30.15 -4.63
CA PHE A 5 2.21 28.93 -3.89
C PHE A 5 3.57 28.36 -3.49
N GLU A 6 3.78 28.24 -2.18
CA GLU A 6 4.94 27.62 -1.56
C GLU A 6 5.12 26.22 -2.15
N ARG A 7 5.93 26.12 -3.21
CA ARG A 7 6.20 24.85 -3.87
C ARG A 7 6.97 24.01 -2.88
N ALA A 8 6.42 22.85 -2.51
CA ALA A 8 7.13 21.87 -1.71
C ALA A 8 8.54 21.68 -2.30
N PRO A 9 9.60 21.65 -1.46
CA PRO A 9 10.96 21.50 -1.94
C PRO A 9 11.04 20.22 -2.78
N GLY A 10 11.36 20.36 -4.07
CA GLY A 10 11.32 19.23 -4.97
C GLY A 10 12.46 18.26 -4.69
N VAL A 11 12.20 16.99 -4.98
CA VAL A 11 13.12 15.88 -4.64
C VAL A 11 14.29 15.84 -5.63
N THR A 12 15.52 15.88 -5.12
CA THR A 12 16.76 15.60 -5.86
C THR A 12 17.16 14.14 -5.65
N THR A 13 17.59 13.46 -6.72
CA THR A 13 18.01 12.05 -6.66
C THR A 13 19.35 11.84 -7.36
N SER A 14 20.22 11.02 -6.76
CA SER A 14 21.51 10.64 -7.36
C SER A 14 21.79 9.19 -7.02
N MET A 15 22.01 8.35 -8.03
CA MET A 15 22.27 6.91 -7.85
C MET A 15 21.22 6.23 -6.97
N SER A 16 19.95 6.60 -7.16
CA SER A 16 18.84 6.18 -6.29
C SER A 16 17.76 5.47 -7.09
N VAL A 17 17.01 4.59 -6.43
CA VAL A 17 15.76 4.04 -6.95
C VAL A 17 14.60 4.69 -6.21
N VAL A 18 13.70 5.32 -6.96
CA VAL A 18 12.46 5.92 -6.45
C VAL A 18 11.29 5.15 -7.06
N VAL A 19 10.45 4.59 -6.19
CA VAL A 19 9.19 3.96 -6.58
C VAL A 19 8.07 4.75 -5.91
N CYS A 20 7.15 5.30 -6.69
CA CYS A 20 6.09 6.16 -6.19
C CYS A 20 4.72 5.66 -6.66
N ARG A 21 3.73 5.73 -5.77
CA ARG A 21 2.32 5.54 -6.09
C ARG A 21 1.66 6.92 -6.13
N GLY A 22 1.12 7.30 -7.27
CA GLY A 22 0.65 8.66 -7.55
C GLY A 22 1.67 9.48 -8.33
N ASN A 23 1.50 10.80 -8.31
CA ASN A 23 2.33 11.71 -9.09
C ASN A 23 3.66 11.99 -8.39
N PHE A 24 4.70 12.19 -9.18
CA PHE A 24 6.01 12.63 -8.72
C PHE A 24 6.30 14.04 -9.24
N THR A 25 6.61 14.96 -8.33
CA THR A 25 7.12 16.29 -8.68
C THR A 25 8.54 16.45 -8.15
N GLY A 26 9.49 16.64 -9.06
CA GLY A 26 10.90 16.79 -8.73
C GLY A 26 11.42 18.20 -9.01
N SER A 27 12.42 18.63 -8.25
CA SER A 27 13.29 19.76 -8.61
C SER A 27 14.75 19.38 -8.33
N GLY A 28 15.70 19.88 -9.13
CA GLY A 28 17.13 19.67 -8.90
C GLY A 28 17.77 18.56 -9.73
N ARG A 29 18.65 17.72 -9.20
CA ARG A 29 19.42 16.77 -10.04
C ARG A 29 18.75 15.38 -10.10
N ILE A 30 18.75 14.74 -11.26
CA ILE A 30 18.33 13.33 -11.42
C ILE A 30 19.43 12.60 -12.21
N SER A 31 20.35 11.95 -11.51
CA SER A 31 21.56 11.40 -12.13
C SER A 31 21.84 9.97 -11.69
N GLY A 32 21.92 9.04 -12.64
CA GLY A 32 22.13 7.63 -12.31
C GLY A 32 20.95 7.00 -11.56
N SER A 33 19.75 7.59 -11.68
CA SER A 33 18.59 7.20 -10.87
C SER A 33 17.58 6.38 -11.69
N MET A 34 16.76 5.60 -10.99
CA MET A 34 15.60 4.94 -11.56
C MET A 34 14.33 5.47 -10.89
N LEU A 35 13.43 6.05 -11.66
CA LEU A 35 12.13 6.54 -11.21
C LEU A 35 11.05 5.66 -11.82
N LEU A 36 10.29 4.97 -10.98
CA LEU A 36 9.17 4.11 -11.35
C LEU A 36 7.90 4.66 -10.69
N VAL A 37 7.03 5.29 -11.49
CA VAL A 37 5.95 6.13 -10.97
C VAL A 37 4.60 5.64 -11.48
N ASP A 38 3.71 5.27 -10.57
CA ASP A 38 2.31 5.00 -10.90
C ASP A 38 1.48 6.29 -10.88
N GLY A 39 1.75 7.17 -11.83
CA GLY A 39 1.13 8.47 -12.00
C GLY A 39 1.90 9.33 -13.00
N ASN A 40 1.69 10.65 -12.93
CA ASN A 40 2.43 11.62 -13.74
C ASN A 40 3.78 11.97 -13.12
N VAL A 41 4.75 12.36 -13.95
CA VAL A 41 6.05 12.87 -13.53
C VAL A 41 6.19 14.29 -14.02
N ASP A 42 6.26 15.23 -13.09
CA ASP A 42 6.44 16.66 -13.37
C ASP A 42 7.84 17.09 -12.90
N LEU A 43 8.73 17.35 -13.86
CA LEU A 43 10.08 17.81 -13.58
C LEU A 43 10.14 19.35 -13.74
N LEU A 44 10.61 20.05 -12.71
CA LEU A 44 10.67 21.52 -12.64
C LEU A 44 11.97 22.09 -13.24
N PRO A 45 11.99 23.32 -13.78
CA PRO A 45 13.22 23.91 -14.34
C PRO A 45 14.36 23.90 -13.31
N THR A 46 15.54 23.36 -13.70
CA THR A 46 16.84 23.21 -12.97
C THR A 46 17.45 21.81 -13.11
N HIS A 47 16.80 20.90 -13.86
CA HIS A 47 17.27 19.53 -13.94
C HIS A 47 18.50 19.33 -14.82
N ASN A 48 19.55 18.75 -14.22
CA ASN A 48 20.62 18.07 -14.96
C ASN A 48 20.30 16.58 -14.91
N MET A 49 19.61 16.09 -15.95
CA MET A 49 19.15 14.71 -16.00
C MET A 49 20.11 13.85 -16.83
N ARG A 50 20.77 12.88 -16.18
CA ARG A 50 21.79 12.04 -16.83
C ARG A 50 21.73 10.59 -16.41
N ASN A 51 21.89 9.68 -17.37
CA ASN A 51 22.05 8.24 -17.13
C ASN A 51 20.97 7.65 -16.23
N SER A 52 19.71 8.06 -16.43
CA SER A 52 18.59 7.71 -15.56
C SER A 52 17.49 6.98 -16.35
N LEU A 53 16.74 6.12 -15.66
CA LEU A 53 15.53 5.49 -16.18
C LEU A 53 14.31 6.15 -15.52
N ILE A 54 13.34 6.59 -16.32
CA ILE A 54 12.07 7.12 -15.84
C ILE A 54 10.95 6.36 -16.54
N ARG A 55 10.09 5.70 -15.78
CA ARG A 55 8.88 5.04 -16.26
C ARG A 55 7.68 5.57 -15.49
N ALA A 56 6.68 6.07 -16.21
CA ALA A 56 5.47 6.62 -15.63
C ALA A 56 4.23 5.93 -16.23
N SER A 57 3.24 5.60 -15.40
CA SER A 57 1.94 5.14 -15.90
C SER A 57 1.10 6.27 -16.50
N GLY A 58 1.40 7.52 -16.11
CA GLY A 58 0.86 8.75 -16.68
C GLY A 58 1.83 9.44 -17.63
N GLU A 59 1.72 10.77 -17.72
CA GLU A 59 2.60 11.61 -18.54
C GLU A 59 3.93 11.93 -17.86
N VAL A 60 4.96 12.21 -18.65
CA VAL A 60 6.24 12.76 -18.16
C VAL A 60 6.44 14.15 -18.76
N HIS A 61 6.32 15.18 -17.93
CA HIS A 61 6.55 16.56 -18.31
C HIS A 61 7.98 16.97 -17.95
N LEU A 62 8.76 17.26 -18.99
CA LEU A 62 10.11 17.80 -18.85
C LEU A 62 10.08 19.34 -18.93
N PRO A 63 11.00 20.04 -18.25
CA PRO A 63 11.14 21.48 -18.41
C PRO A 63 11.44 21.87 -19.87
N LEU A 64 10.93 23.02 -20.30
CA LEU A 64 11.26 23.58 -21.61
C LEU A 64 12.79 23.77 -21.72
N ASN A 65 13.38 23.26 -22.81
CA ASN A 65 14.81 23.26 -23.10
C ASN A 65 15.68 22.26 -22.31
N ASP A 66 15.09 21.37 -21.51
CA ASP A 66 15.87 20.30 -20.90
C ASP A 66 16.37 19.30 -21.97
N ARG A 67 17.58 18.79 -21.77
CA ARG A 67 18.23 17.83 -22.68
C ARG A 67 18.69 16.62 -21.89
N PRO A 68 17.81 15.63 -21.69
CA PRO A 68 18.16 14.37 -21.03
C PRO A 68 19.35 13.71 -21.73
N MET A 69 20.42 13.41 -21.01
CA MET A 69 21.60 12.74 -21.57
C MET A 69 21.64 11.29 -21.10
N GLY A 70 21.65 10.32 -22.03
CA GLY A 70 21.71 8.89 -21.67
C GLY A 70 20.54 8.42 -20.81
N CYS A 71 19.39 9.09 -20.89
CA CYS A 71 18.20 8.73 -20.13
C CYS A 71 17.23 7.92 -20.99
N THR A 72 16.56 6.96 -20.36
CA THR A 72 15.39 6.28 -20.95
C THR A 72 14.16 6.82 -20.24
N ILE A 73 13.25 7.43 -21.01
CA ILE A 73 12.05 8.05 -20.47
C ILE A 73 10.86 7.44 -21.19
N GLU A 74 9.97 6.82 -20.42
CA GLU A 74 8.79 6.14 -20.92
C GLU A 74 7.56 6.69 -20.20
N SER A 75 6.61 7.25 -20.95
CA SER A 75 5.29 7.65 -20.44
C SER A 75 4.22 6.63 -20.81
N ARG A 76 3.09 6.67 -20.11
CA ARG A 76 1.92 5.79 -20.32
C ARG A 76 2.26 4.30 -20.28
N VAL A 77 3.26 3.94 -19.49
CA VAL A 77 3.72 2.56 -19.35
C VAL A 77 2.75 1.79 -18.48
N LYS A 78 2.12 0.77 -19.05
CA LYS A 78 1.35 -0.19 -18.26
C LYS A 78 2.29 -0.88 -17.27
N ASP A 79 1.90 -0.91 -15.99
CA ASP A 79 2.69 -1.48 -14.90
C ASP A 79 4.08 -0.82 -14.75
N ALA A 80 4.13 0.51 -14.81
CA ALA A 80 5.37 1.32 -14.71
C ALA A 80 6.24 0.98 -13.49
N THR A 81 5.64 0.48 -12.41
CA THR A 81 6.32 0.10 -11.17
C THR A 81 6.92 -1.31 -11.19
N SER A 82 6.60 -2.15 -12.19
CA SER A 82 7.12 -3.51 -12.31
C SER A 82 8.66 -3.54 -12.39
N PRO A 83 9.35 -4.41 -11.62
CA PRO A 83 8.80 -5.57 -10.89
C PRO A 83 8.29 -5.27 -9.47
N TYR A 84 8.34 -4.01 -9.02
CA TYR A 84 7.93 -3.64 -7.67
C TYR A 84 6.40 -3.55 -7.56
N ARG A 85 5.86 -4.15 -6.50
CA ARG A 85 4.45 -4.03 -6.13
C ARG A 85 4.35 -3.42 -4.75
N PHE A 86 3.46 -2.45 -4.60
CA PHE A 86 3.10 -1.95 -3.29
C PHE A 86 2.27 -2.98 -2.56
N PHE A 87 2.61 -3.23 -1.30
CA PHE A 87 1.82 -4.09 -0.44
C PHE A 87 0.51 -3.38 -0.08
N GLU A 88 -0.63 -3.99 -0.40
CA GLU A 88 -1.94 -3.54 0.04
C GLU A 88 -2.57 -4.59 0.96
N VAL A 89 -3.23 -4.15 2.04
CA VAL A 89 -3.90 -5.05 2.99
C VAL A 89 -4.93 -5.92 2.27
N ARG A 90 -5.64 -5.37 1.28
CA ARG A 90 -6.61 -6.12 0.47
C ARG A 90 -6.00 -7.29 -0.31
N ASP A 91 -4.70 -7.29 -0.56
CA ASP A 91 -4.02 -8.36 -1.30
C ASP A 91 -3.93 -9.64 -0.45
N THR A 92 -4.01 -9.51 0.88
CA THR A 92 -4.17 -10.65 1.80
C THR A 92 -5.64 -11.11 1.90
N GLY A 93 -6.55 -10.38 1.26
CA GLY A 93 -8.00 -10.57 1.29
C GLY A 93 -8.68 -10.04 2.54
N LEU A 94 -8.04 -9.12 3.27
CA LEU A 94 -8.65 -8.42 4.39
C LEU A 94 -8.99 -6.98 3.99
N LEU A 95 -10.22 -6.54 4.27
CA LEU A 95 -10.65 -5.15 4.09
C LEU A 95 -10.89 -4.54 5.46
N VAL A 96 -10.28 -3.39 5.72
CA VAL A 96 -10.31 -2.71 7.02
C VAL A 96 -10.61 -1.24 6.85
N ALA A 97 -11.20 -0.62 7.87
CA ALA A 97 -11.38 0.81 7.98
C ALA A 97 -11.11 1.27 9.41
N ASP A 98 -10.63 2.51 9.55
CA ASP A 98 -10.52 3.15 10.85
C ASP A 98 -11.92 3.51 11.36
N ASP A 99 -12.15 3.28 12.65
CA ASP A 99 -13.38 3.58 13.40
C ASP A 99 -13.00 4.19 14.76
N GLU A 100 -13.97 4.72 15.51
CA GLU A 100 -13.75 5.35 16.82
C GLU A 100 -13.11 4.39 17.83
N GLU A 101 -13.44 3.10 17.76
CA GLU A 101 -12.92 2.06 18.65
C GLU A 101 -11.61 1.40 18.15
N GLY A 102 -11.15 1.75 16.94
CA GLY A 102 -9.95 1.19 16.33
C GLY A 102 -10.18 0.68 14.90
N LEU A 103 -9.49 -0.39 14.53
CA LEU A 103 -9.49 -0.89 13.15
C LEU A 103 -10.54 -1.98 12.93
N VAL A 104 -11.63 -1.67 12.24
CA VAL A 104 -12.74 -2.61 12.00
C VAL A 104 -12.59 -3.33 10.65
N VAL A 105 -12.93 -4.62 10.64
CA VAL A 105 -13.02 -5.41 9.41
C VAL A 105 -14.27 -5.02 8.64
N THR A 106 -14.11 -4.45 7.45
CA THR A 106 -15.24 -4.10 6.58
C THR A 106 -15.63 -5.24 5.64
N GLY A 107 -14.75 -6.22 5.45
CA GLY A 107 -15.01 -7.43 4.71
C GLY A 107 -13.80 -8.34 4.59
N THR A 108 -14.02 -9.56 4.12
CA THR A 108 -12.98 -10.52 3.78
C THR A 108 -13.22 -11.07 2.38
N LYS A 109 -12.15 -11.41 1.67
CA LYS A 109 -12.20 -12.02 0.35
C LYS A 109 -12.22 -13.55 0.51
N PRO A 110 -13.25 -14.26 0.00
CA PRO A 110 -13.29 -15.71 0.05
C PRO A 110 -12.07 -16.35 -0.63
N GLY A 111 -11.58 -17.45 -0.08
CA GLY A 111 -10.45 -18.20 -0.63
C GLY A 111 -9.06 -17.60 -0.39
N THR A 112 -8.95 -16.52 0.40
CA THR A 112 -7.66 -16.03 0.92
C THR A 112 -7.43 -16.50 2.36
N PRO A 113 -6.20 -16.40 2.89
CA PRO A 113 -5.91 -16.84 4.27
C PRO A 113 -6.86 -16.24 5.32
N PHE A 114 -7.17 -14.95 5.21
CA PHE A 114 -8.12 -14.28 6.12
C PHE A 114 -9.59 -14.56 5.80
N GLY A 115 -9.93 -14.91 4.56
CA GLY A 115 -11.29 -15.35 4.22
C GLY A 115 -11.67 -16.69 4.83
N THR A 116 -10.68 -17.53 5.15
CA THR A 116 -10.88 -18.87 5.73
C THR A 116 -10.67 -18.93 7.24
N SER A 117 -10.15 -17.87 7.88
CA SER A 117 -9.78 -17.87 9.30
C SER A 117 -10.95 -17.64 10.27
N GLY A 118 -12.16 -17.41 9.76
CA GLY A 118 -13.34 -17.08 10.57
C GLY A 118 -13.47 -15.60 10.92
N ILE A 119 -12.52 -14.75 10.51
CA ILE A 119 -12.64 -13.30 10.59
C ILE A 119 -13.81 -12.84 9.70
N ALA A 120 -14.69 -12.01 10.26
CA ALA A 120 -15.90 -11.55 9.61
C ALA A 120 -16.02 -10.03 9.61
N LYS A 121 -16.89 -9.51 8.74
CA LYS A 121 -17.26 -8.10 8.74
C LYS A 121 -17.81 -7.70 10.12
N GLY A 122 -17.31 -6.58 10.64
CA GLY A 122 -17.64 -6.02 11.95
C GLY A 122 -16.66 -6.37 13.04
N ASP A 123 -15.81 -7.39 12.85
CA ASP A 123 -14.80 -7.74 13.86
C ASP A 123 -13.80 -6.59 14.04
N LEU A 124 -13.40 -6.34 15.29
CA LEU A 124 -12.47 -5.29 15.64
C LEU A 124 -11.06 -5.87 15.82
N ILE A 125 -10.10 -5.41 15.02
CA ILE A 125 -8.72 -5.88 15.05
C ILE A 125 -8.01 -5.25 16.25
N ARG A 126 -7.54 -6.09 17.18
CA ARG A 126 -6.85 -5.65 18.40
C ARG A 126 -5.33 -5.67 18.23
N ALA A 127 -4.80 -6.75 17.68
CA ALA A 127 -3.36 -6.94 17.55
C ALA A 127 -2.97 -7.82 16.36
N LEU A 128 -1.71 -7.68 15.94
CA LEU A 128 -1.01 -8.56 15.02
C LEU A 128 0.28 -9.02 15.70
N ASP A 129 0.45 -10.33 15.89
CA ASP A 129 1.59 -10.93 16.62
C ASP A 129 1.85 -10.25 17.98
N ASP A 130 0.79 -10.12 18.78
CA ASP A 130 0.76 -9.45 20.09
C ASP A 130 1.09 -7.93 20.07
N VAL A 131 1.29 -7.34 18.89
CA VAL A 131 1.48 -5.89 18.72
C VAL A 131 0.15 -5.22 18.40
N GLY A 132 -0.24 -4.22 19.18
CA GLY A 132 -1.48 -3.47 18.98
C GLY A 132 -1.63 -2.92 17.55
N ALA A 133 -2.80 -3.15 16.94
CA ALA A 133 -3.06 -2.84 15.54
C ALA A 133 -3.17 -1.33 15.25
N GLY A 134 -3.52 -0.51 16.25
CA GLY A 134 -3.64 0.93 16.12
C GLY A 134 -4.63 1.33 15.03
N HIS A 135 -4.19 2.18 14.12
CA HIS A 135 -4.93 2.61 12.93
C HIS A 135 -4.45 1.88 11.66
N SER A 136 -5.18 2.01 10.57
CA SER A 136 -5.01 1.31 9.30
C SER A 136 -3.57 1.36 8.76
N GLU A 137 -2.96 2.55 8.76
CA GLU A 137 -1.59 2.75 8.28
C GLU A 137 -0.53 2.02 9.15
N TRP A 138 -0.76 1.91 10.46
CA TRP A 138 0.12 1.16 11.35
C TRP A 138 -0.06 -0.35 11.17
N PHE A 139 -1.31 -0.82 11.14
CA PHE A 139 -1.64 -2.22 10.87
C PHE A 139 -1.08 -2.68 9.52
N ARG A 140 -1.17 -1.86 8.47
CA ARG A 140 -0.57 -2.14 7.16
C ARG A 140 0.94 -2.36 7.26
N LYS A 141 1.66 -1.57 8.06
CA LYS A 141 3.10 -1.74 8.28
C LYS A 141 3.42 -3.04 9.01
N LEU A 142 2.65 -3.37 10.05
CA LEU A 142 2.79 -4.63 10.81
C LEU A 142 2.53 -5.83 9.90
N LEU A 143 1.38 -5.86 9.23
CA LEU A 143 0.99 -6.96 8.36
C LEU A 143 1.97 -7.16 7.20
N ARG A 144 2.43 -6.07 6.57
CA ARG A 144 3.47 -6.15 5.53
C ARG A 144 4.74 -6.83 6.06
N ARG A 145 5.19 -6.45 7.26
CA ARG A 145 6.38 -7.03 7.87
C ARG A 145 6.18 -8.52 8.13
N ALA A 146 5.04 -8.91 8.68
CA ALA A 146 4.77 -10.31 8.99
C ALA A 146 4.67 -11.16 7.72
N VAL A 147 3.84 -10.75 6.75
CA VAL A 147 3.64 -11.51 5.50
C VAL A 147 4.92 -11.59 4.66
N VAL A 148 5.67 -10.49 4.53
CA VAL A 148 6.87 -10.45 3.66
C VAL A 148 8.09 -11.10 4.32
N CYS A 149 8.24 -10.97 5.65
CA CYS A 149 9.46 -11.44 6.32
C CYS A 149 9.30 -12.78 7.06
N GLN A 150 8.10 -13.11 7.55
CA GLN A 150 7.86 -14.27 8.41
C GLN A 150 7.03 -15.35 7.69
N GLY A 151 6.14 -14.96 6.78
CA GLY A 151 5.32 -15.86 5.97
C GLY A 151 4.00 -16.27 6.64
N ASP A 152 3.91 -16.17 7.96
CA ASP A 152 2.70 -16.30 8.75
C ASP A 152 2.51 -15.10 9.70
N CYS A 153 1.31 -14.97 10.26
CA CYS A 153 0.97 -13.98 11.28
C CYS A 153 -0.28 -14.39 12.05
N LEU A 154 -0.37 -13.99 13.32
CA LEU A 154 -1.55 -14.14 14.17
C LEU A 154 -2.29 -12.82 14.28
N VAL A 155 -3.59 -12.82 13.93
CA VAL A 155 -4.45 -11.64 14.06
C VAL A 155 -5.44 -11.87 15.19
N THR A 156 -5.36 -11.03 16.23
CA THR A 156 -6.28 -11.05 17.37
C THR A 156 -7.44 -10.11 17.08
N VAL A 157 -8.66 -10.66 17.08
CA VAL A 157 -9.89 -9.90 16.84
C VAL A 157 -10.85 -9.99 18.02
N THR A 158 -11.61 -8.92 18.27
CA THR A 158 -12.82 -8.95 19.08
C THR A 158 -14.01 -9.12 18.14
N PRO A 159 -14.79 -10.21 18.25
CA PRO A 159 -15.94 -10.41 17.37
C PRO A 159 -16.95 -9.27 17.51
N ALA A 160 -17.55 -8.85 16.39
CA ALA A 160 -18.71 -7.96 16.47
C ALA A 160 -19.79 -8.58 17.36
N THR A 161 -20.44 -7.75 18.19
CA THR A 161 -21.67 -8.14 18.88
C THR A 161 -22.74 -8.42 17.82
N ARG A 162 -22.87 -9.69 17.44
CA ARG A 162 -23.91 -10.09 16.50
C ARG A 162 -25.25 -9.94 17.24
N PRO A 163 -26.25 -9.24 16.67
CA PRO A 163 -27.59 -9.34 17.21
C PRO A 163 -27.91 -10.83 17.24
N SER A 164 -28.27 -11.35 18.40
CA SER A 164 -28.60 -12.76 18.56
C SER A 164 -29.78 -13.05 17.63
N THR A 165 -29.48 -13.55 16.43
CA THR A 165 -30.50 -14.16 15.59
C THR A 165 -31.05 -15.30 16.41
N SER A 166 -32.24 -15.09 16.94
CA SER A 166 -32.94 -16.03 17.79
C SER A 166 -32.88 -17.38 17.10
N PRO A 167 -32.38 -18.43 17.77
CA PRO A 167 -32.16 -19.70 17.11
C PRO A 167 -33.48 -20.21 16.57
N SER A 168 -33.63 -20.26 15.23
CA SER A 168 -34.62 -21.14 14.63
C SER A 168 -34.13 -22.54 14.97
N SER A 169 -34.79 -23.14 15.95
CA SER A 169 -34.47 -24.42 16.56
C SER A 169 -34.15 -25.51 15.53
N SER A 170 -32.85 -25.76 15.30
CA SER A 170 -32.33 -27.05 14.86
C SER A 170 -30.92 -27.19 15.43
N GLN A 171 -30.75 -28.19 16.30
CA GLN A 171 -29.60 -28.38 17.17
C GLN A 171 -28.41 -29.02 16.42
N HIS A 172 -27.18 -28.53 16.61
CA HIS A 172 -25.96 -29.36 16.53
C HIS A 172 -24.76 -28.67 17.26
N PRO A 173 -23.78 -29.43 17.79
CA PRO A 173 -22.88 -28.99 18.86
C PRO A 173 -21.63 -28.24 18.39
N SER A 174 -21.11 -27.46 19.33
CA SER A 174 -20.08 -26.41 19.29
C SER A 174 -18.63 -26.92 19.21
N ASN A 175 -17.79 -26.20 18.47
CA ASN A 175 -16.33 -26.34 18.44
C ASN A 175 -15.65 -25.00 18.81
N HIS A 176 -14.70 -25.03 19.75
CA HIS A 176 -13.78 -23.93 20.04
C HIS A 176 -12.52 -24.08 19.16
N GLY A 177 -12.20 -23.07 18.33
CA GLY A 177 -11.03 -23.10 17.45
C GLY A 177 -10.12 -21.90 17.64
N SER A 178 -8.86 -22.16 17.99
CA SER A 178 -7.71 -21.26 17.76
C SER A 178 -7.18 -21.57 16.36
N LEU A 179 -6.90 -20.56 15.53
CA LEU A 179 -6.58 -20.74 14.12
C LEU A 179 -5.26 -20.04 13.75
N VAL A 180 -4.28 -20.86 13.38
CA VAL A 180 -2.99 -20.45 12.82
C VAL A 180 -3.14 -20.43 11.30
N ALA A 181 -2.94 -19.26 10.68
CA ALA A 181 -2.94 -19.12 9.22
C ALA A 181 -1.51 -19.30 8.69
N ALA A 182 -1.16 -20.51 8.29
CA ALA A 182 0.06 -20.77 7.52
C ALA A 182 -0.21 -20.51 6.04
N GLN A 183 0.66 -19.75 5.36
CA GLN A 183 0.65 -19.67 3.90
C GLN A 183 1.43 -20.85 3.31
N THR A 184 0.91 -21.43 2.23
CA THR A 184 1.57 -22.46 1.40
C THR A 184 2.12 -21.84 0.13
#